data_AF-A0A2V9QIS6-F1
#
_entry.id   AF-A0A2V9QIS6-F1
#
_cell.length_a   1.000
_cell.length_b   1.000
_cell.length_c   1.000
_cell.angle_alpha   90.00
_cell.angle_beta   90.00
_cell.angle_gamma   90.00
#
_symmetry.space_group_name_H-M   'P 1'
#
loop_
_entity.id
_entity.type
_entity.pdbx_description
1 polymer ?
#
loop_
_entity_poly.entity_id
_entity_poly.type
_entity_poly.pdbx_seq_one_letter_code
_entity_poly.pdbx_strand_id
1 'polypeptide(L)'
;MADLVSHPDEVRVVSRRFGQGATDINRYLELDGYKAVQKALGMEPDAIINEVKNSGLRGRGGAGFSTGMKWSFVPKQSAKPKYVLCNGDESEPGTCKDRLIFEHDPHSVIEGVMIAGLAVGSKSGYIYIRGEYRYLSNIMQKAIKDAYAEGFLGK
;
A
#
# COMPACT_ATOMS: atom_id res chain seq x y z
N MET A 1 27.16 15.97 9.67
CA MET A 1 26.04 15.34 8.93
C MET A 1 25.03 16.44 8.64
N ALA A 2 24.41 16.45 7.47
CA ALA A 2 23.31 17.37 7.23
C ALA A 2 22.10 16.91 8.06
N ASP A 3 21.59 17.80 8.90
CA ASP A 3 20.32 17.53 9.59
C ASP A 3 19.20 17.49 8.54
N LEU A 4 18.38 16.45 8.59
CA LEU A 4 17.19 16.36 7.76
C LEU A 4 16.22 17.46 8.22
N VAL A 5 16.23 18.59 7.53
CA VAL A 5 15.29 19.69 7.77
C VAL A 5 13.92 19.33 7.20
N SER A 6 12.92 19.24 8.08
CA SER A 6 11.51 19.17 7.70
C SER A 6 10.96 20.58 7.49
N HIS A 7 10.14 20.76 6.47
CA HIS A 7 9.37 22.01 6.32
C HIS A 7 8.34 22.10 7.48
N PRO A 8 8.11 23.27 8.08
CA PRO A 8 7.12 23.42 9.16
C PRO A 8 5.70 22.96 8.76
N ASP A 9 5.37 23.08 7.48
CA ASP A 9 4.08 22.61 6.91
C ASP A 9 4.11 21.14 6.43
N GLU A 10 5.19 20.39 6.68
CA GLU A 10 5.27 18.97 6.30
C GLU A 10 4.25 18.14 7.08
N VAL A 11 3.31 17.51 6.38
CA VAL A 11 2.44 16.49 6.96
C VAL A 11 2.91 15.10 6.52
N ARG A 12 3.48 14.35 7.46
CA ARG A 12 3.94 12.98 7.22
C ARG A 12 2.77 12.01 7.28
N VAL A 13 2.35 11.54 6.12
CA VAL A 13 1.33 10.48 6.00
C VAL A 13 1.99 9.13 5.77
N VAL A 14 2.78 9.01 4.69
CA VAL A 14 3.42 7.74 4.29
C VAL A 14 4.63 7.43 5.17
N SER A 15 5.49 8.41 5.43
CA SER A 15 6.73 8.24 6.20
C SER A 15 6.53 8.28 7.71
N ARG A 16 5.28 8.38 8.20
CA ARG A 16 5.00 8.62 9.63
C ARG A 16 5.57 7.53 10.55
N ARG A 17 5.68 6.29 10.07
CA ARG A 17 6.22 5.13 10.83
C ARG A 17 7.68 4.80 10.50
N PHE A 18 8.34 5.57 9.65
CA PHE A 18 9.72 5.28 9.28
C PHE A 18 10.64 5.39 10.50
N GLY A 19 11.53 4.40 10.65
CA GLY A 19 12.42 4.29 11.81
C GLY A 19 11.76 3.81 13.11
N GLN A 20 10.46 3.52 13.13
CA GLN A 20 9.73 3.09 14.34
C GLN A 20 9.63 1.56 14.50
N GLY A 21 10.27 0.80 13.62
CA GLY A 21 10.25 -0.67 13.65
C GLY A 21 9.01 -1.31 12.99
N ALA A 22 8.30 -0.59 12.12
CA ALA A 22 7.07 -1.06 11.45
C ALA A 22 7.27 -2.20 10.42
N THR A 23 8.50 -2.71 10.27
CA THR A 23 8.80 -3.95 9.55
C THR A 23 8.47 -5.21 10.35
N ASP A 24 8.30 -5.08 11.67
CA ASP A 24 7.77 -6.12 12.54
C ASP A 24 6.24 -5.96 12.67
N ILE A 25 5.49 -7.06 12.51
CA ILE A 25 4.03 -7.00 12.50
C ILE A 25 3.45 -6.58 13.86
N ASN A 26 4.03 -6.99 14.98
CA ASN A 26 3.54 -6.62 16.31
C ASN A 26 3.72 -5.11 16.51
N ARG A 27 4.90 -4.60 16.13
CA ARG A 27 5.16 -3.16 16.18
C ARG A 27 4.25 -2.38 15.23
N TYR A 28 3.97 -2.92 14.05
CA TYR A 28 3.03 -2.33 13.11
C TYR A 28 1.61 -2.23 13.69
N LEU A 29 1.14 -3.28 14.40
CA LEU A 29 -0.16 -3.30 15.08
C LEU A 29 -0.24 -2.27 16.22
N GLU A 30 0.81 -2.14 17.02
CA GLU A 30 0.92 -1.09 18.06
C GLU A 30 0.84 0.32 17.45
N LEU A 31 1.31 0.49 16.22
CA LEU A 31 1.31 1.75 15.46
C LEU A 31 0.07 1.91 14.57
N ASP A 32 -1.07 1.42 15.04
CA ASP A 32 -2.38 1.49 14.37
C ASP A 32 -2.43 0.78 13.00
N GLY A 33 -1.54 -0.17 12.76
CA GLY A 33 -1.51 -0.98 11.55
C GLY A 33 -2.79 -1.81 11.37
N TYR A 34 -3.18 -2.04 10.11
CA TYR A 34 -4.39 -2.77 9.73
C TYR A 34 -5.74 -2.17 10.18
N LYS A 35 -5.77 -1.04 10.89
CA LYS A 35 -7.02 -0.36 11.24
C LYS A 35 -7.77 0.17 10.01
N ALA A 36 -7.05 0.60 8.97
CA ALA A 36 -7.71 1.13 7.77
C ALA A 36 -8.37 0.00 6.97
N VAL A 37 -7.74 -1.18 6.90
CA VAL A 37 -8.40 -2.33 6.27
C VAL A 37 -9.57 -2.87 7.11
N GLN A 38 -9.49 -2.84 8.44
CA GLN A 38 -10.63 -3.18 9.30
C GLN A 38 -11.84 -2.27 9.03
N LYS A 39 -11.61 -0.96 8.88
CA LYS A 39 -12.66 -0.02 8.46
C LYS A 39 -13.21 -0.41 7.07
N ALA A 40 -12.32 -0.64 6.10
CA ALA A 40 -12.71 -0.96 4.72
C ALA A 40 -13.51 -2.28 4.60
N LEU A 41 -13.26 -3.27 5.46
CA LEU A 41 -14.01 -4.53 5.50
C LEU A 41 -15.50 -4.32 5.84
N GLY A 42 -15.83 -3.27 6.60
CA GLY A 42 -17.21 -2.89 6.92
C GLY A 42 -17.86 -1.97 5.89
N MET A 43 -17.20 -1.70 4.76
CA MET A 43 -17.67 -0.77 3.73
C MET A 43 -18.03 -1.50 2.44
N GLU A 44 -19.05 -1.01 1.76
CA GLU A 44 -19.33 -1.42 0.39
C GLU A 44 -18.19 -0.99 -0.55
N PRO A 45 -17.85 -1.77 -1.60
CA PRO A 45 -16.76 -1.43 -2.52
C PRO A 45 -16.88 -0.01 -3.12
N ASP A 46 -18.09 0.40 -3.48
CA ASP A 46 -18.37 1.75 -3.99
C ASP A 46 -18.11 2.85 -2.95
N ALA A 47 -18.34 2.58 -1.66
CA ALA A 47 -18.05 3.51 -0.58
C ALA A 47 -16.54 3.70 -0.41
N ILE A 48 -15.74 2.63 -0.55
CA ILE A 48 -14.27 2.71 -0.52
C ILE A 48 -13.76 3.56 -1.70
N ILE A 49 -14.26 3.28 -2.92
CA ILE A 49 -13.90 4.05 -4.12
C ILE A 49 -14.25 5.54 -3.94
N ASN A 50 -15.43 5.84 -3.41
CA ASN A 50 -15.87 7.21 -3.18
C ASN A 50 -15.04 7.91 -2.11
N GLU A 51 -14.66 7.23 -1.02
CA GLU A 51 -13.77 7.80 0.00
C GLU A 51 -12.41 8.20 -0.61
N VAL A 52 -11.80 7.33 -1.42
CA VAL A 52 -10.52 7.62 -2.11
C VAL A 52 -10.68 8.71 -3.17
N LYS A 53 -11.84 8.78 -3.84
CA LYS A 53 -12.13 9.85 -4.80
C LYS A 53 -12.27 11.20 -4.09
N ASN A 54 -13.00 11.24 -2.98
CA ASN A 54 -13.24 12.44 -2.18
C ASN A 54 -11.97 12.94 -1.48
N SER A 55 -11.02 12.05 -1.18
CA SER A 55 -9.72 12.45 -0.63
C SER A 55 -8.84 13.22 -1.63
N GLY A 56 -9.24 13.29 -2.91
CA GLY A 56 -8.45 13.93 -3.96
C GLY A 56 -7.15 13.20 -4.30
N LEU A 57 -7.00 11.92 -3.93
CA LEU A 57 -5.76 11.18 -4.17
C LEU A 57 -5.48 11.04 -5.67
N ARG A 58 -4.29 11.47 -6.07
CA ARG A 58 -3.75 11.35 -7.43
C ARG A 58 -2.62 10.31 -7.46
N GLY A 59 -2.43 9.70 -8.62
CA GLY A 59 -1.41 8.69 -8.85
C GLY A 59 -0.01 9.22 -8.57
N ARG A 60 0.78 8.43 -7.82
CA ARG A 60 2.13 8.78 -7.35
C ARG A 60 3.27 8.19 -8.18
N GLY A 61 2.94 7.64 -9.36
CA GLY A 61 3.90 7.10 -10.33
C GLY A 61 4.10 7.99 -11.56
N GLY A 62 3.96 9.32 -11.43
CA GLY A 62 4.21 10.29 -12.51
C GLY A 62 2.97 10.78 -13.25
N ALA A 63 2.04 9.90 -13.65
CA ALA A 63 0.88 10.30 -14.47
C ALA A 63 -0.15 11.19 -13.75
N GLY A 64 -0.16 11.21 -12.41
CA GLY A 64 -1.05 12.08 -11.63
C GLY A 64 -2.56 11.85 -11.85
N PHE A 65 -2.97 10.69 -12.36
CA PHE A 65 -4.40 10.38 -12.60
C PHE A 65 -5.17 10.18 -11.29
N SER A 66 -6.46 10.48 -11.23
CA SER A 66 -7.27 10.28 -10.00
C SER A 66 -7.34 8.79 -9.64
N THR A 67 -6.89 8.43 -8.44
CA THR A 67 -6.80 7.02 -8.01
C THR A 67 -8.19 6.40 -7.85
N GLY A 68 -9.12 7.09 -7.19
CA GLY A 68 -10.50 6.60 -7.04
C GLY A 68 -11.21 6.46 -8.39
N MET A 69 -10.99 7.40 -9.32
CA MET A 69 -11.54 7.28 -10.68
C MET A 69 -10.96 6.07 -11.42
N LYS A 70 -9.65 5.82 -11.30
CA LYS A 70 -9.01 4.64 -11.89
C LYS A 70 -9.63 3.34 -11.38
N TRP A 71 -9.90 3.25 -10.08
CA TRP A 71 -10.52 2.06 -9.48
C TRP A 71 -11.95 1.83 -9.99
N SER A 72 -12.70 2.91 -10.24
CA SER A 72 -14.07 2.82 -10.77
C SER A 72 -14.17 2.24 -12.19
N PHE A 73 -13.06 2.20 -12.94
CA PHE A 73 -13.03 1.59 -14.27
C PHE A 73 -12.99 0.06 -14.23
N VAL A 74 -12.67 -0.55 -13.09
CA VAL A 74 -12.69 -2.01 -12.97
C VAL A 74 -14.14 -2.49 -13.02
N PRO A 75 -14.51 -3.42 -13.92
CA PRO A 75 -15.90 -3.87 -14.05
C PRO A 75 -16.42 -4.42 -12.72
N LYS A 76 -17.60 -3.97 -12.27
CA LYS A 76 -18.22 -4.46 -11.02
C LYS A 76 -18.54 -5.95 -11.10
N GLN A 77 -19.17 -6.35 -12.21
CA GLN A 77 -19.48 -7.74 -12.53
C GLN A 77 -18.54 -8.21 -13.63
N SER A 78 -17.81 -9.29 -13.37
CA SER A 78 -16.93 -9.93 -14.34
C SER A 78 -16.92 -11.43 -14.06
N ALA A 79 -17.04 -12.24 -15.11
CA ALA A 79 -16.82 -13.68 -15.00
C ALA A 79 -15.35 -14.03 -14.79
N LYS A 80 -14.44 -13.08 -15.07
CA LYS A 80 -12.99 -13.26 -14.92
C LYS A 80 -12.53 -12.77 -13.54
N PRO A 81 -11.52 -13.43 -12.93
CA PRO A 81 -10.90 -12.93 -11.72
C PRO A 81 -10.29 -11.55 -11.98
N LYS A 82 -10.44 -10.69 -10.98
CA LYS A 82 -9.82 -9.36 -10.95
C LYS A 82 -8.55 -9.45 -10.13
N TYR A 83 -7.62 -8.56 -10.42
CA TYR A 83 -6.31 -8.53 -9.79
C TYR A 83 -5.93 -7.10 -9.43
N VAL A 84 -5.20 -6.94 -8.34
CA VAL A 84 -4.51 -5.70 -8.00
C VAL A 84 -3.03 -5.90 -8.23
N LEU A 85 -2.40 -4.99 -8.97
CA LEU A 85 -0.95 -4.95 -9.15
C LEU A 85 -0.39 -3.69 -8.50
N CYS A 86 0.39 -3.86 -7.45
CA CYS A 86 1.23 -2.81 -6.88
C CYS A 86 2.54 -2.76 -7.66
N ASN A 87 2.82 -1.61 -8.28
CA ASN A 87 4.06 -1.37 -9.01
C ASN A 87 5.11 -0.81 -8.05
N GLY A 88 6.14 -1.61 -7.75
CA GLY A 88 7.35 -1.24 -7.02
C GLY A 88 8.61 -1.37 -7.88
N ASP A 89 8.53 -1.07 -9.17
CA ASP A 89 9.67 -1.10 -10.08
C ASP A 89 10.67 0.04 -9.79
N GLU A 90 10.19 1.25 -9.49
CA GLU A 90 10.99 2.46 -9.21
C GLU A 90 12.30 2.53 -10.03
N SER A 91 12.17 2.44 -11.36
CA SER A 91 13.31 2.41 -12.29
C SER A 91 13.66 3.79 -12.85
N GLU A 92 12.88 4.82 -12.52
CA GLU A 92 13.10 6.18 -12.99
C GLU A 92 14.34 6.83 -12.33
N PRO A 93 15.16 7.57 -13.09
CA PRO A 93 16.30 8.28 -12.51
C PRO A 93 15.88 9.28 -11.43
N GLY A 94 16.48 9.18 -10.24
CA GLY A 94 16.24 10.10 -9.13
C GLY A 94 15.05 9.74 -8.23
N THR A 95 14.36 8.62 -8.46
CA THR A 95 13.32 8.11 -7.56
C THR A 95 13.90 7.11 -6.55
N CYS A 96 13.47 7.22 -5.29
CA CYS A 96 13.85 6.33 -4.19
C CYS A 96 12.77 6.25 -3.09
N LYS A 97 11.59 6.78 -3.38
CA LYS A 97 10.46 6.90 -2.45
C LYS A 97 9.85 5.52 -2.15
N ASP A 98 9.71 4.66 -3.16
CA ASP A 98 9.05 3.37 -3.03
C ASP A 98 9.96 2.39 -2.29
N ARG A 99 11.27 2.44 -2.59
CA ARG A 99 12.32 1.72 -1.84
C ARG A 99 12.20 1.91 -0.33
N LEU A 100 12.05 3.16 0.12
CA LEU A 100 11.96 3.49 1.54
C LEU A 100 10.68 2.96 2.19
N ILE A 101 9.56 2.90 1.46
CA ILE A 101 8.30 2.33 1.97
C ILE A 101 8.48 0.83 2.19
N PHE A 102 9.04 0.10 1.23
CA PHE A 102 9.32 -1.34 1.38
C PHE A 102 10.29 -1.62 2.51
N GLU A 103 11.28 -0.76 2.72
CA GLU A 103 12.32 -0.92 3.73
C GLU A 103 11.81 -0.66 5.15
N HIS A 104 10.94 0.34 5.35
CA HIS A 104 10.56 0.80 6.67
C HIS A 104 9.12 0.46 7.09
N ASP A 105 8.19 0.33 6.15
CA ASP A 105 6.77 0.09 6.43
C ASP A 105 6.13 -0.85 5.39
N PRO A 106 6.65 -2.10 5.22
CA PRO A 106 6.17 -3.04 4.22
C PRO A 106 4.71 -3.45 4.44
N HIS A 107 4.26 -3.52 5.69
CA HIS A 107 2.86 -3.86 6.01
C HIS A 107 1.87 -2.81 5.50
N SER A 108 2.25 -1.52 5.43
CA SER A 108 1.40 -0.49 4.81
C SER A 108 1.13 -0.73 3.33
N VAL A 109 2.09 -1.32 2.60
CA VAL A 109 1.90 -1.69 1.19
C VAL A 109 0.89 -2.82 1.09
N ILE A 110 1.02 -3.82 1.96
CA ILE A 110 0.08 -4.95 2.02
C ILE A 110 -1.33 -4.44 2.33
N GLU A 111 -1.48 -3.59 3.35
CA GLU A 111 -2.75 -2.97 3.74
C GLU A 111 -3.36 -2.17 2.56
N GLY A 112 -2.56 -1.38 1.86
CA GLY A 112 -3.00 -0.65 0.67
C GLY A 112 -3.49 -1.56 -0.46
N VAL A 113 -2.81 -2.69 -0.71
CA VAL A 113 -3.22 -3.70 -1.69
C VAL A 113 -4.53 -4.38 -1.27
N MET A 114 -4.71 -4.68 0.02
CA MET A 114 -5.95 -5.25 0.54
C MET A 114 -7.12 -4.28 0.34
N ILE A 115 -6.97 -3.02 0.70
CA ILE A 115 -8.01 -1.99 0.53
C ILE A 115 -8.37 -1.80 -0.95
N ALA A 116 -7.36 -1.73 -1.83
CA ALA A 116 -7.59 -1.69 -3.27
C ALA A 116 -8.32 -2.95 -3.76
N GLY A 117 -7.99 -4.12 -3.21
CA GLY A 117 -8.64 -5.39 -3.52
C GLY A 117 -10.12 -5.39 -3.13
N LEU A 118 -10.44 -4.94 -1.92
CA LEU A 118 -11.81 -4.78 -1.44
C LEU A 118 -12.61 -3.81 -2.33
N ALA A 119 -12.01 -2.68 -2.70
CA ALA A 119 -12.64 -1.67 -3.55
C ALA A 119 -13.03 -2.19 -4.94
N VAL A 120 -12.19 -3.05 -5.55
CA VAL A 120 -12.43 -3.54 -6.92
C VAL A 120 -13.03 -4.95 -6.96
N GLY A 121 -13.16 -5.61 -5.81
CA GLY A 121 -13.57 -7.01 -5.71
C GLY A 121 -12.50 -8.00 -6.21
N SER A 122 -11.22 -7.70 -5.97
CA SER A 122 -10.11 -8.60 -6.25
C SER A 122 -9.84 -9.52 -5.06
N LYS A 123 -9.64 -10.81 -5.34
CA LYS A 123 -9.21 -11.80 -4.33
C LYS A 123 -7.69 -11.99 -4.29
N SER A 124 -6.97 -11.42 -5.26
CA SER A 124 -5.53 -11.62 -5.42
C SER A 124 -4.83 -10.29 -5.69
N GLY A 125 -3.72 -10.07 -4.99
CA GLY A 125 -2.84 -8.94 -5.17
C GLY A 125 -1.43 -9.41 -5.53
N TYR A 126 -0.78 -8.70 -6.44
CA TYR A 126 0.61 -8.90 -6.81
C TYR A 126 1.38 -7.63 -6.49
N ILE A 127 2.55 -7.78 -5.87
CA ILE A 127 3.49 -6.69 -5.63
C ILE A 127 4.70 -6.98 -6.50
N TYR A 128 4.85 -6.19 -7.56
CA TYR A 128 6.00 -6.30 -8.44
C TYR A 128 7.14 -5.46 -7.86
N ILE A 129 8.29 -6.09 -7.64
CA ILE A 129 9.50 -5.45 -7.13
C ILE A 129 10.61 -5.72 -8.15
N ARG A 130 11.33 -4.67 -8.56
CA ARG A 130 12.45 -4.80 -9.51
C ARG A 130 13.52 -5.79 -9.01
N GLY A 131 14.24 -6.43 -9.93
CA GLY A 131 15.23 -7.45 -9.59
C GLY A 131 16.40 -6.94 -8.74
N GLU A 132 16.78 -5.67 -8.91
CA GLU A 132 17.86 -5.01 -8.17
C GLU A 132 17.52 -4.80 -6.69
N TYR A 133 16.24 -4.81 -6.34
CA TYR A 133 15.73 -4.69 -4.97
C TYR A 133 15.51 -6.06 -4.32
N ARG A 134 16.43 -7.01 -4.55
CA ARG A 134 16.35 -8.36 -4.00
C ARG A 134 16.18 -8.38 -2.48
N TYR A 135 16.87 -7.49 -1.76
CA TYR A 135 16.76 -7.41 -0.31
C TYR A 135 15.37 -6.92 0.14
N LEU A 136 14.76 -5.97 -0.58
CA LEU A 136 13.39 -5.53 -0.31
C LEU A 136 12.36 -6.61 -0.61
N SER A 137 12.59 -7.43 -1.66
CA SER A 137 11.75 -8.60 -1.92
C SER A 137 11.75 -9.57 -0.73
N ASN A 138 12.90 -9.79 -0.09
CA ASN A 138 12.98 -10.61 1.12
C ASN A 138 12.22 -9.98 2.31
N ILE A 139 12.32 -8.66 2.51
CA ILE A 139 11.58 -7.93 3.55
C ILE A 139 10.07 -8.07 3.32
N MET A 140 9.62 -7.82 2.08
CA MET A 140 8.21 -7.96 1.71
C MET A 140 7.70 -9.38 1.84
N GLN A 141 8.49 -10.39 1.45
CA GLN A 141 8.12 -11.79 1.64
C GLN A 141 7.97 -12.16 3.12
N LYS A 142 8.84 -11.64 4.00
CA LYS A 142 8.67 -11.80 5.45
C LYS A 142 7.37 -11.14 5.92
N ALA A 143 7.15 -9.88 5.58
CA ALA A 143 5.93 -9.15 5.98
C ALA A 143 4.65 -9.83 5.47
N ILE A 144 4.66 -10.39 4.26
CA ILE A 144 3.56 -11.19 3.73
C ILE A 144 3.35 -12.45 4.58
N LYS A 145 4.41 -13.22 4.87
CA LYS A 145 4.30 -14.42 5.73
C LYS A 145 3.74 -14.08 7.11
N ASP A 146 4.21 -13.00 7.72
CA ASP A 146 3.73 -12.52 9.01
C ASP A 146 2.22 -12.17 8.93
N ALA A 147 1.79 -11.48 7.87
CA ALA A 147 0.38 -11.16 7.64
C ALA A 147 -0.52 -12.40 7.40
N TYR A 148 0.00 -13.45 6.75
CA TYR A 148 -0.70 -14.74 6.64
C TYR A 148 -0.77 -15.47 8.00
N ALA A 149 0.31 -15.45 8.79
CA ALA A 149 0.36 -16.09 10.09
C ALA A 149 -0.62 -15.47 11.10
N GLU A 150 -0.74 -14.14 11.10
CA GLU A 150 -1.70 -13.39 11.93
C GLU A 150 -3.12 -13.40 11.36
N GLY A 151 -3.35 -14.02 10.20
CA GLY A 151 -4.68 -14.16 9.60
C GLY A 151 -5.24 -12.89 8.94
N PHE A 152 -4.42 -11.87 8.69
CA PHE A 152 -4.80 -10.72 7.86
C PHE A 152 -4.93 -11.09 6.39
N LEU A 153 -4.15 -12.08 5.93
CA LEU A 153 -4.22 -12.61 4.56
C LEU A 153 -4.61 -14.10 4.56
N GLY A 154 -5.14 -14.57 3.43
CA GLY A 154 -5.31 -16.01 3.17
C GLY A 154 -6.66 -16.63 3.53
N LYS A 155 -7.70 -15.81 3.75
CA LYS A 155 -9.10 -16.26 3.84
C LYS A 155 -9.98 -15.53 2.86
#